data_AF-A0A2V8ZTK0-F1
#
_entry.id   AF-A0A2V8ZTK0-F1
#
_cell.length_a   1.000
_cell.length_b   1.000
_cell.length_c   1.000
_cell.angle_alpha   90.00
_cell.angle_beta   90.00
_cell.angle_gamma   90.00
#
_symmetry.space_group_name_H-M   'P 1'
#
loop_
_entity.id
_entity.type
_entity.pdbx_description
1 polymer ?
#
loop_
_entity_poly.entity_id
_entity_poly.type
_entity_poly.pdbx_seq_one_letter_code
_entity_poly.pdbx_strand_id
1 'polypeptide(L)'
;MKTKTWVTILGMPVACGFVLLAGCGGKKEETAEQPAAAPAAAPTAAPVDPATVATVAGTVKFEGTAPAGAKIDMSQDPACKGTNTAEALLASGGHLANVFVYVKDGLGSRTFDVPKQPVTLDQSGCKYHPHMLGVMIGQEVKIVNSDPTTHNIHPQPKDNREWNESQPPQSAPLDKSFAREEILLPVKCNQHPWMKMYINVVKSPFYAVTDADGKFEIKGLPPGDYTLAFVHEKLGEKDEKVTLAAKDNKTVDETFKP
;
A
#
# COMPACT_ATOMS: atom_id res chain seq x y z
N MET A 1 13.52 -58.04 44.01
CA MET A 1 14.74 -58.46 43.29
C MET A 1 15.10 -57.28 42.37
N LYS A 2 15.95 -56.30 42.73
CA LYS A 2 17.45 -56.29 42.77
C LYS A 2 18.03 -57.06 41.58
N THR A 3 18.76 -56.51 40.61
CA THR A 3 20.02 -55.69 40.62
C THR A 3 20.29 -55.14 39.18
N LYS A 4 20.71 -53.89 38.92
CA LYS A 4 22.07 -53.30 38.86
C LYS A 4 23.18 -54.13 38.17
N THR A 5 23.76 -53.59 37.09
CA THR A 5 25.05 -53.99 36.45
C THR A 5 25.69 -52.70 35.89
N TRP A 6 26.62 -52.05 36.59
CA TRP A 6 28.09 -52.22 36.71
C TRP A 6 28.93 -51.51 35.63
N VAL A 7 29.85 -50.70 36.16
CA VAL A 7 30.89 -49.88 35.52
C VAL A 7 32.14 -50.75 35.30
N THR A 8 32.91 -50.45 34.25
CA THR A 8 34.36 -50.73 34.25
C THR A 8 35.13 -49.65 33.51
N ILE A 9 36.14 -49.12 34.21
CA ILE A 9 37.20 -48.20 33.75
C ILE A 9 38.47 -49.03 33.57
N LEU A 10 39.26 -48.76 32.52
CA LEU A 10 40.72 -48.95 32.38
C LEU A 10 41.08 -48.42 30.97
N GLY A 11 42.15 -47.70 30.62
CA GLY A 11 43.37 -47.22 31.28
C GLY A 11 44.22 -46.51 30.18
N MET A 12 45.02 -45.52 30.57
CA MET A 12 45.92 -44.69 29.72
C MET A 12 47.22 -45.44 29.35
N PRO A 13 48.01 -45.04 28.33
CA PRO A 13 49.06 -44.00 28.50
C PRO A 13 49.27 -43.08 27.25
N VAL A 14 49.42 -41.77 27.40
CA VAL A 14 50.68 -40.97 27.49
C VAL A 14 51.76 -41.30 26.47
N ALA A 15 51.99 -40.37 25.53
CA ALA A 15 53.26 -40.17 24.85
C ALA A 15 53.53 -38.66 24.72
N CYS A 16 54.56 -38.20 25.44
CA CYS A 16 55.08 -36.84 25.44
C CYS A 16 55.92 -36.56 24.20
N GLY A 17 55.75 -35.38 23.60
CA GLY A 17 56.68 -34.78 22.65
C GLY A 17 56.78 -33.27 22.91
N PHE A 18 57.73 -32.86 23.74
CA PHE A 18 58.10 -31.46 23.96
C PHE A 18 59.25 -31.10 23.02
N VAL A 19 59.09 -30.03 22.23
CA VAL A 19 60.19 -29.32 21.57
C VAL A 19 60.06 -27.83 21.92
N LEU A 20 61.07 -27.36 22.65
CA LEU A 20 61.51 -25.98 22.93
C LEU A 20 62.14 -25.40 21.64
N LEU A 21 62.24 -24.11 21.28
CA LEU A 21 62.31 -22.81 21.96
C LEU A 21 62.25 -21.70 20.86
N ALA A 22 62.00 -20.45 21.28
CA ALA A 22 62.58 -19.18 20.81
C ALA A 22 61.59 -18.09 20.34
N GLY A 23 61.80 -16.87 20.82
CA GLY A 23 61.39 -15.66 20.09
C GLY A 23 60.85 -14.52 20.95
N CYS A 24 61.51 -13.37 20.87
CA CYS A 24 61.30 -12.17 21.66
C CYS A 24 60.02 -11.39 21.31
N GLY A 25 59.73 -10.38 22.14
CA GLY A 25 58.52 -9.59 22.13
C GLY A 25 58.13 -8.92 20.81
N GLY A 26 56.83 -8.96 20.54
CA GLY A 26 56.12 -8.22 19.49
C GLY A 26 54.72 -7.92 20.00
N LYS A 27 54.27 -6.67 19.81
CA LYS A 27 53.00 -6.09 20.25
C LYS A 27 51.81 -7.02 20.06
N LYS A 28 50.93 -7.09 21.07
CA LYS A 28 49.52 -7.47 20.85
C LYS A 28 48.92 -6.48 19.86
N GLU A 29 48.64 -6.94 18.64
CA GLU A 29 47.69 -6.26 17.77
C GLU A 29 46.31 -6.46 18.37
N GLU A 30 45.82 -5.39 18.97
CA GLU A 30 44.44 -5.18 19.35
C GLU A 30 43.67 -4.93 18.05
N THR A 31 42.91 -5.91 17.59
CA THR A 31 41.92 -5.70 16.53
C THR A 31 40.90 -4.71 17.07
N ALA A 32 41.05 -3.44 16.71
CA ALA A 32 40.09 -2.40 17.02
C ALA A 32 38.75 -2.76 16.37
N GLU A 33 37.75 -3.03 17.19
CA GLU A 33 36.37 -3.17 16.78
C GLU A 33 35.91 -1.81 16.24
N GLN A 34 35.74 -1.73 14.92
CA GLN A 34 35.24 -0.53 14.25
C GLN A 34 33.84 -0.22 14.80
N PRO A 35 33.57 0.99 15.32
CA PRO A 35 32.26 1.35 15.81
C PRO A 35 31.23 1.13 14.70
N ALA A 36 30.18 0.37 15.01
CA ALA A 36 29.03 0.24 14.13
C ALA A 36 28.54 1.64 13.75
N ALA A 37 28.46 1.90 12.45
CA ALA A 37 27.94 3.16 11.94
C ALA A 37 26.56 3.41 12.54
N ALA A 38 26.36 4.59 13.15
CA ALA A 38 25.06 5.01 13.63
C ALA A 38 24.03 4.87 12.49
N PRO A 39 22.79 4.43 12.77
CA PRO A 39 21.73 4.45 11.78
C PRO A 39 21.66 5.84 11.16
N ALA A 40 21.72 5.91 9.83
CA ALA A 40 21.54 7.17 9.12
C ALA A 40 20.24 7.82 9.63
N ALA A 41 20.32 9.08 10.04
CA ALA A 41 19.15 9.83 10.48
C ALA A 41 18.06 9.72 9.41
N ALA A 42 16.84 9.38 9.81
CA ALA A 42 15.71 9.36 8.89
C ALA A 42 15.61 10.73 8.22
N PRO A 43 15.42 10.80 6.88
CA PRO A 43 15.29 12.07 6.18
C PRO A 43 14.15 12.87 6.81
N THR A 44 14.49 13.99 7.44
CA THR A 44 13.52 14.95 7.98
C THR A 44 12.65 15.47 6.85
N ALA A 45 11.33 15.42 7.04
CA ALA A 45 10.35 16.00 6.15
C ALA A 45 10.75 17.44 5.81
N ALA A 46 10.91 17.75 4.52
CA ALA A 46 11.18 19.11 4.10
C ALA A 46 9.91 19.93 4.42
N PRO A 47 10.01 20.99 5.23
CA PRO A 47 8.83 21.77 5.60
C PRO A 47 8.23 22.42 4.35
N VAL A 48 6.98 22.08 4.07
CA VAL A 48 6.17 22.76 3.04
C VAL A 48 5.63 24.05 3.66
N ASP A 49 5.92 25.20 3.05
CA ASP A 49 5.35 26.48 3.50
C ASP A 49 3.86 26.55 3.12
N PRO A 50 2.92 26.47 4.10
CA PRO A 50 1.49 26.50 3.82
C PRO A 50 1.03 27.80 3.15
N ALA A 51 1.80 28.89 3.25
CA ALA A 51 1.48 30.15 2.59
C ALA A 51 1.74 30.13 1.08
N THR A 52 2.43 29.12 0.55
CA THR A 52 2.82 29.04 -0.86
C THR A 52 2.16 27.89 -1.62
N VAL A 53 1.46 27.00 -0.94
CA VAL A 53 0.92 25.79 -1.55
C VAL A 53 -0.13 26.07 -2.62
N ALA A 54 -0.09 25.26 -3.66
CA ALA A 54 -1.01 25.23 -4.79
C ALA A 54 -2.03 24.10 -4.65
N THR A 55 -3.06 24.19 -5.47
CA THR A 55 -4.09 23.17 -5.67
C THR A 55 -4.11 22.74 -7.13
N VAL A 56 -4.25 21.45 -7.39
CA VAL A 56 -4.61 20.92 -8.70
C VAL A 56 -5.98 20.27 -8.61
N ALA A 57 -6.88 20.63 -9.51
CA ALA A 57 -8.19 20.00 -9.62
C ALA A 57 -8.52 19.74 -11.08
N GLY A 58 -9.52 18.93 -11.35
CA GLY A 58 -9.96 18.71 -12.72
C GLY A 58 -11.02 17.64 -12.83
N THR A 59 -11.37 17.32 -14.07
CA THR A 59 -12.34 16.29 -14.42
C THR A 59 -11.69 15.25 -15.32
N VAL A 60 -11.84 13.98 -14.96
CA VAL A 60 -11.48 12.86 -15.82
C VAL A 60 -12.70 12.40 -16.60
N LYS A 61 -12.55 12.34 -17.93
CA LYS A 61 -13.60 12.02 -18.87
C LYS A 61 -13.42 10.63 -19.47
N PHE A 62 -14.52 10.06 -19.91
CA PHE A 62 -14.58 8.85 -20.71
C PHE A 62 -15.10 9.18 -22.10
N GLU A 63 -14.29 8.94 -23.12
CA GLU A 63 -14.68 9.11 -24.52
C GLU A 63 -15.30 7.84 -25.07
N GLY A 64 -16.49 7.96 -25.67
CA GLY A 64 -17.25 6.85 -26.25
C GLY A 64 -18.45 6.45 -25.41
N THR A 65 -19.10 5.36 -25.83
CA THR A 65 -20.28 4.83 -25.13
C THR A 65 -19.83 4.06 -23.89
N ALA A 66 -20.19 4.57 -22.71
CA ALA A 66 -19.96 3.86 -21.47
C ALA A 66 -20.65 2.47 -21.51
N PRO A 67 -19.95 1.37 -21.21
CA PRO A 67 -20.59 0.07 -21.10
C PRO A 67 -21.61 0.10 -19.97
N ALA A 68 -22.76 -0.57 -20.18
CA ALA A 68 -23.70 -0.78 -19.09
C ALA A 68 -23.02 -1.60 -17.98
N GLY A 69 -23.22 -1.19 -16.72
CA GLY A 69 -22.69 -1.91 -15.57
C GLY A 69 -23.15 -3.37 -15.59
N ALA A 70 -22.19 -4.29 -15.67
CA ALA A 70 -22.50 -5.72 -15.71
C ALA A 70 -23.15 -6.13 -14.38
N LYS A 71 -24.32 -6.78 -14.45
CA LYS A 71 -25.00 -7.28 -13.24
C LYS A 71 -24.14 -8.33 -12.55
N ILE A 72 -24.08 -8.25 -11.22
CA ILE A 72 -23.43 -9.25 -10.39
C ILE A 72 -24.47 -10.29 -9.97
N ASP A 73 -24.18 -11.57 -10.22
CA ASP A 73 -24.95 -12.67 -9.66
C ASP A 73 -24.48 -12.95 -8.24
N MET A 74 -25.33 -12.62 -7.26
CA MET A 74 -25.06 -12.83 -5.84
C MET A 74 -25.83 -14.04 -5.27
N SER A 75 -26.44 -14.87 -6.12
CA SER A 75 -27.30 -15.99 -5.68
C SER A 75 -26.59 -17.06 -4.86
N GLN A 76 -25.26 -17.06 -4.85
CA GLN A 76 -24.44 -17.96 -4.04
C GLN A 76 -24.55 -17.72 -2.53
N ASP A 77 -24.94 -16.51 -2.11
CA ASP A 77 -25.11 -16.16 -0.70
C ASP A 77 -26.42 -15.40 -0.49
N PRO A 78 -27.42 -15.96 0.23
CA PRO A 78 -28.71 -15.31 0.45
C PRO A 78 -28.63 -14.05 1.32
N ALA A 79 -27.52 -13.82 2.02
CA ALA A 79 -27.27 -12.57 2.74
C ALA A 79 -26.92 -11.42 1.77
N CYS A 80 -26.35 -11.75 0.61
CA CYS A 80 -26.02 -10.79 -0.43
C CYS A 80 -27.24 -10.44 -1.27
N LYS A 81 -27.82 -9.27 -0.99
CA LYS A 81 -29.07 -8.79 -1.60
C LYS A 81 -28.84 -7.52 -2.41
N GLY A 82 -29.78 -7.22 -3.31
CA GLY A 82 -29.79 -6.00 -4.10
C GLY A 82 -29.38 -6.19 -5.55
N THR A 83 -29.47 -5.12 -6.33
CA THR A 83 -29.11 -5.10 -7.75
C THR A 83 -27.74 -4.43 -7.89
N ASN A 84 -26.68 -5.19 -7.63
CA ASN A 84 -25.31 -4.70 -7.76
C ASN A 84 -24.79 -4.85 -9.20
N THR A 85 -23.98 -3.88 -9.62
CA THR A 85 -23.25 -3.91 -10.88
C THR A 85 -21.75 -3.86 -10.63
N ALA A 86 -20.97 -4.47 -11.53
CA ALA A 86 -19.52 -4.40 -11.49
C ALA A 86 -19.02 -2.96 -11.64
N GLU A 87 -18.02 -2.59 -10.84
CA GLU A 87 -17.45 -1.24 -10.77
C GLU A 87 -16.19 -1.08 -11.61
N ALA A 88 -15.92 -2.05 -12.49
CA ALA A 88 -14.68 -2.15 -13.26
C ALA A 88 -14.47 -1.00 -14.25
N LEU A 89 -15.55 -0.38 -14.70
CA LEU A 89 -15.56 0.83 -15.51
C LEU A 89 -16.88 1.55 -15.22
N LEU A 90 -16.81 2.62 -14.44
CA LEU A 90 -17.96 3.45 -14.09
C LEU A 90 -17.86 4.79 -14.82
N ALA A 91 -18.55 4.88 -15.94
CA ALA A 91 -18.66 6.10 -16.72
C ALA A 91 -20.12 6.51 -16.91
N SER A 92 -20.43 7.78 -16.72
CA SER A 92 -21.77 8.35 -16.88
C SER A 92 -21.67 9.78 -17.39
N GLY A 93 -22.48 10.13 -18.39
CA GLY A 93 -22.47 11.49 -18.97
C GLY A 93 -21.11 11.94 -19.53
N GLY A 94 -20.21 11.00 -19.87
CA GLY A 94 -18.84 11.28 -20.30
C GLY A 94 -17.85 11.51 -19.16
N HIS A 95 -18.25 11.33 -17.90
CA HIS A 95 -17.40 11.42 -16.71
C HIS A 95 -16.93 10.04 -16.27
N LEU A 96 -15.70 9.92 -15.76
CA LEU A 96 -15.10 8.65 -15.34
C LEU A 96 -14.76 8.64 -13.85
N ALA A 97 -15.43 7.77 -13.10
CA ALA A 97 -15.17 7.54 -11.68
C ALA A 97 -14.03 6.53 -11.45
N ASN A 98 -13.57 6.41 -10.20
CA ASN A 98 -12.58 5.43 -9.77
C ASN A 98 -11.21 5.53 -10.49
N VAL A 99 -10.83 6.73 -10.92
CA VAL A 99 -9.48 7.02 -11.41
C VAL A 99 -8.63 7.47 -10.23
N PHE A 100 -7.54 6.76 -9.96
CA PHE A 100 -6.56 7.19 -8.96
C PHE A 100 -5.62 8.22 -9.59
N VAL A 101 -5.61 9.43 -9.04
CA VAL A 101 -4.75 10.53 -9.49
C VAL A 101 -3.71 10.79 -8.41
N TYR A 102 -2.43 10.74 -8.74
CA TYR A 102 -1.37 11.00 -7.76
C TYR A 102 -0.16 11.71 -8.37
N VAL A 103 0.61 12.38 -7.52
CA VAL A 103 1.90 12.95 -7.92
C VAL A 103 2.92 11.83 -8.01
N LYS A 104 3.25 11.44 -9.25
CA LYS A 104 4.19 10.37 -9.58
C LYS A 104 5.64 10.84 -9.52
N ASP A 105 5.90 12.09 -9.91
CA ASP A 105 7.24 12.68 -9.88
C ASP A 105 7.18 14.20 -9.61
N GLY A 106 8.31 14.80 -9.23
CA GLY A 106 8.47 16.23 -8.93
C GLY A 106 8.59 16.56 -7.43
N LEU A 107 8.41 15.57 -6.55
CA LEU A 107 8.55 15.75 -5.11
C LEU A 107 10.02 15.75 -4.64
N GLY A 108 10.95 15.23 -5.45
CA GLY A 108 12.37 15.17 -5.11
C GLY A 108 12.64 14.26 -3.90
N SER A 109 13.53 14.68 -3.01
CA SER A 109 13.87 13.95 -1.77
C SER A 109 12.94 14.25 -0.59
N ARG A 110 11.83 14.95 -0.82
CA ARG A 110 10.89 15.32 0.25
C ARG A 110 10.22 14.07 0.83
N THR A 111 10.09 14.06 2.14
CA THR A 111 9.29 13.09 2.89
C THR A 111 8.11 13.79 3.55
N PHE A 112 7.06 13.02 3.85
CA PHE A 112 5.81 13.53 4.39
C PHE A 112 5.41 12.70 5.61
N ASP A 113 4.80 13.35 6.59
CA ASP A 113 4.26 12.66 7.76
C ASP A 113 3.15 11.70 7.34
N VAL A 114 3.20 10.48 7.89
CA VAL A 114 2.13 9.50 7.69
C VAL A 114 0.87 9.99 8.41
N PRO A 115 -0.27 10.10 7.72
CA PRO A 115 -1.51 10.51 8.36
C PRO A 115 -1.89 9.55 9.48
N LYS A 116 -2.23 10.11 10.65
CA LYS A 116 -2.66 9.33 11.83
C LYS A 116 -4.11 8.82 11.72
N GLN A 117 -4.90 9.43 10.85
CA GLN A 117 -6.27 9.00 10.63
C GLN A 117 -6.27 7.80 9.69
N PRO A 118 -6.87 6.67 10.10
CA PRO A 118 -6.94 5.50 9.25
C PRO A 118 -7.85 5.77 8.05
N VAL A 119 -7.51 5.16 6.91
CA VAL A 119 -8.47 5.02 5.81
C VAL A 119 -9.34 3.79 6.06
N THR A 120 -10.61 3.83 5.68
CA THR A 120 -11.53 2.72 5.91
C THR A 120 -11.74 1.91 4.63
N LEU A 121 -11.65 0.59 4.75
CA LEU A 121 -12.14 -0.39 3.78
C LEU A 121 -13.34 -1.09 4.42
N ASP A 122 -14.53 -0.93 3.85
CA ASP A 122 -15.74 -1.57 4.34
C ASP A 122 -16.21 -2.68 3.39
N GLN A 123 -16.64 -3.81 3.98
CA GLN A 123 -17.40 -4.85 3.30
C GLN A 123 -18.87 -4.60 3.58
N SER A 124 -19.57 -4.05 2.58
CA SER A 124 -20.96 -3.64 2.71
C SER A 124 -21.70 -3.84 1.39
N GLY A 125 -22.91 -4.36 1.45
CA GLY A 125 -23.70 -4.71 0.27
C GLY A 125 -23.05 -5.82 -0.56
N CYS A 126 -22.27 -6.69 0.06
CA CYS A 126 -21.40 -7.70 -0.55
C CYS A 126 -20.49 -7.13 -1.62
N LYS A 127 -19.89 -5.97 -1.31
CA LYS A 127 -18.86 -5.28 -2.11
C LYS A 127 -17.82 -4.68 -1.17
N TYR A 128 -16.69 -4.30 -1.75
CA TYR A 128 -15.70 -3.49 -1.05
C TYR A 128 -15.92 -2.00 -1.31
N HIS A 129 -15.80 -1.20 -0.26
CA HIS A 129 -15.97 0.23 -0.31
C HIS A 129 -14.79 0.96 0.33
N PRO A 130 -14.18 1.93 -0.37
CA PRO A 130 -14.39 2.27 -1.78
C PRO A 130 -13.80 1.22 -2.74
N HIS A 131 -14.21 1.25 -4.02
CA HIS A 131 -13.66 0.36 -5.05
C HIS A 131 -12.19 0.70 -5.42
N MET A 132 -11.83 1.98 -5.31
CA MET A 132 -10.48 2.49 -5.47
C MET A 132 -10.08 3.23 -4.18
N LEU A 133 -9.12 2.70 -3.45
CA LEU A 133 -8.64 3.24 -2.18
C LEU A 133 -7.23 3.80 -2.34
N GLY A 134 -7.01 5.04 -1.90
CA GLY A 134 -5.67 5.61 -1.74
C GLY A 134 -5.21 5.52 -0.29
N VAL A 135 -3.93 5.23 -0.07
CA VAL A 135 -3.34 5.17 1.26
C VAL A 135 -1.85 5.51 1.21
N MET A 136 -1.31 6.15 2.23
CA MET A 136 0.14 6.32 2.34
C MET A 136 0.84 5.08 2.87
N ILE A 137 2.10 4.88 2.49
CA ILE A 137 2.97 3.89 3.13
C ILE A 137 2.92 4.07 4.65
N GLY A 138 2.67 2.97 5.37
CA GLY A 138 2.59 2.94 6.83
C GLY A 138 1.31 3.55 7.42
N GLN A 139 0.43 4.16 6.62
CA GLN A 139 -0.88 4.62 7.11
C GLN A 139 -1.77 3.41 7.39
N GLU A 140 -2.52 3.50 8.49
CA GLU A 140 -3.44 2.45 8.89
C GLU A 140 -4.63 2.36 7.91
N VAL A 141 -4.94 1.14 7.51
CA VAL A 141 -6.16 0.73 6.80
C VAL A 141 -7.00 -0.02 7.80
N LYS A 142 -8.12 0.60 8.20
CA LYS A 142 -9.12 0.02 9.08
C LYS A 142 -10.15 -0.74 8.26
N ILE A 143 -10.19 -2.05 8.43
CA ILE A 143 -11.03 -2.94 7.64
C ILE A 143 -12.23 -3.35 8.49
N VAL A 144 -13.44 -3.12 7.98
CA VAL A 144 -14.69 -3.44 8.66
C VAL A 144 -15.56 -4.35 7.80
N ASN A 145 -16.42 -5.12 8.47
CA ASN A 145 -17.48 -5.89 7.82
C ASN A 145 -18.83 -5.43 8.36
N SER A 146 -19.55 -4.68 7.53
CA SER A 146 -20.90 -4.20 7.81
C SER A 146 -21.99 -5.16 7.33
N ASP A 147 -21.63 -6.17 6.54
CA ASP A 147 -22.56 -7.16 6.03
C ASP A 147 -22.89 -8.25 7.07
N PRO A 148 -24.10 -8.86 6.97
CA PRO A 148 -24.50 -9.96 7.83
C PRO A 148 -23.94 -11.32 7.38
N THR A 149 -22.92 -11.34 6.53
CA THR A 149 -22.21 -12.56 6.08
C THR A 149 -20.71 -12.43 6.25
N THR A 150 -20.01 -13.58 6.25
CA THR A 150 -18.55 -13.60 6.39
C THR A 150 -17.91 -13.30 5.04
N HIS A 151 -17.03 -12.31 5.02
CA HIS A 151 -16.17 -12.01 3.89
C HIS A 151 -14.71 -12.29 4.24
N ASN A 152 -13.80 -12.18 3.29
CA ASN A 152 -12.37 -12.22 3.57
C ASN A 152 -11.66 -11.17 2.74
N ILE A 153 -10.69 -10.46 3.33
CA ILE A 153 -9.82 -9.55 2.59
C ILE A 153 -8.57 -10.28 2.16
N HIS A 154 -8.30 -10.25 0.85
CA HIS A 154 -7.12 -10.89 0.27
C HIS A 154 -6.46 -9.95 -0.74
N PRO A 155 -5.54 -9.07 -0.29
CA PRO A 155 -4.68 -8.30 -1.18
C PRO A 155 -3.68 -9.24 -1.85
N GLN A 156 -3.48 -9.11 -3.15
CA GLN A 156 -2.55 -9.91 -3.94
C GLN A 156 -1.43 -9.02 -4.50
N PRO A 157 -0.56 -8.49 -3.64
CA PRO A 157 0.48 -7.56 -4.03
C PRO A 157 1.60 -8.23 -4.84
N LYS A 158 2.28 -7.41 -5.65
CA LYS A 158 3.58 -7.71 -6.24
C LYS A 158 4.71 -7.34 -5.29
N ASP A 159 4.57 -6.17 -4.64
CA ASP A 159 5.64 -5.58 -3.86
C ASP A 159 5.36 -5.70 -2.36
N ASN A 160 4.13 -5.60 -1.88
CA ASN A 160 3.81 -5.78 -0.46
C ASN A 160 3.70 -7.26 -0.03
N ARG A 161 3.50 -7.51 1.27
CA ARG A 161 3.26 -8.86 1.80
C ARG A 161 1.83 -9.29 1.49
N GLU A 162 1.66 -10.42 0.81
CA GLU A 162 0.37 -11.07 0.62
C GLU A 162 -0.17 -11.66 1.94
N TRP A 163 -1.47 -11.54 2.14
CA TRP A 163 -2.19 -12.11 3.27
C TRP A 163 -3.67 -12.32 2.91
N ASN A 164 -4.35 -13.18 3.64
CA ASN A 164 -5.75 -13.50 3.42
C ASN A 164 -6.44 -13.73 4.78
N GLU A 165 -7.39 -12.87 5.13
CA GLU A 165 -8.04 -12.89 6.45
C GLU A 165 -9.56 -12.85 6.33
N SER A 166 -10.21 -13.87 6.90
CA SER A 166 -11.66 -13.90 7.04
C SER A 166 -12.14 -12.97 8.14
N GLN A 167 -13.25 -12.28 7.89
CA GLN A 167 -13.87 -11.35 8.82
C GLN A 167 -15.37 -11.67 8.94
N PRO A 168 -15.80 -12.39 10.00
CA PRO A 168 -17.21 -12.66 10.25
C PRO A 168 -18.02 -11.38 10.56
N PRO A 169 -19.37 -11.42 10.46
CA PRO A 169 -20.23 -10.33 10.88
C PRO A 169 -19.96 -9.91 12.33
N GLN A 170 -20.05 -8.60 12.60
CA GLN A 170 -19.86 -7.99 13.93
C GLN A 170 -18.50 -8.28 14.61
N SER A 171 -17.52 -8.83 13.88
CA SER A 171 -16.16 -8.97 14.40
C SER A 171 -15.48 -7.60 14.57
N ALA A 172 -14.44 -7.55 15.40
CA ALA A 172 -13.63 -6.34 15.52
C ALA A 172 -13.02 -5.95 14.15
N PRO A 173 -12.77 -4.65 13.91
CA PRO A 173 -12.03 -4.22 12.74
C PRO A 173 -10.65 -4.89 12.66
N LEU A 174 -10.16 -5.12 11.44
CA LEU A 174 -8.76 -5.49 11.21
C LEU A 174 -7.96 -4.23 10.89
N ASP A 175 -6.85 -4.03 11.57
CA ASP A 175 -5.96 -2.90 11.33
C ASP A 175 -4.72 -3.39 10.58
N LYS A 176 -4.50 -2.83 9.38
CA LYS A 176 -3.42 -3.21 8.46
C LYS A 176 -2.66 -2.00 7.96
N SER A 177 -1.48 -2.21 7.42
CA SER A 177 -0.71 -1.16 6.74
C SER A 177 0.14 -1.78 5.65
N PHE A 178 0.51 -0.97 4.65
CA PHE A 178 1.37 -1.39 3.55
C PHE A 178 2.74 -0.71 3.67
N ALA A 179 3.81 -1.46 3.42
CA ALA A 179 5.19 -1.01 3.65
C ALA A 179 5.88 -0.48 2.40
N ARG A 180 5.34 -0.74 1.21
CA ARG A 180 5.92 -0.35 -0.07
C ARG A 180 4.88 0.30 -0.96
N GLU A 181 5.32 1.29 -1.73
CA GLU A 181 4.52 1.91 -2.78
C GLU A 181 4.12 0.85 -3.81
N GLU A 182 2.84 0.84 -4.15
CA GLU A 182 2.26 -0.12 -5.08
C GLU A 182 0.93 0.42 -5.59
N ILE A 183 0.84 0.64 -6.90
CA ILE A 183 -0.34 1.20 -7.56
C ILE A 183 -1.16 0.09 -8.17
N LEU A 184 -2.49 0.19 -8.04
CA LEU A 184 -3.45 -0.86 -8.40
C LEU A 184 -3.11 -2.22 -7.75
N LEU A 185 -2.83 -2.24 -6.44
CA LEU A 185 -2.73 -3.47 -5.66
C LEU A 185 -4.11 -4.14 -5.63
N PRO A 186 -4.30 -5.31 -6.28
CA PRO A 186 -5.61 -5.93 -6.38
C PRO A 186 -6.01 -6.60 -5.06
N VAL A 187 -7.25 -6.42 -4.65
CA VAL A 187 -7.84 -7.08 -3.48
C VAL A 187 -9.06 -7.86 -3.93
N LYS A 188 -9.20 -9.10 -3.48
CA LYS A 188 -10.36 -9.95 -3.76
C LYS A 188 -10.98 -10.51 -2.49
N CYS A 189 -12.22 -10.97 -2.60
CA CYS A 189 -12.80 -11.94 -1.66
C CYS A 189 -12.67 -13.33 -2.30
N ASN A 190 -12.28 -14.34 -1.50
CA ASN A 190 -12.25 -15.73 -1.95
C ASN A 190 -13.62 -16.39 -1.86
N GLN A 191 -14.49 -15.91 -0.98
CA GLN A 191 -15.85 -16.43 -0.79
C GLN A 191 -16.83 -15.86 -1.81
N HIS A 192 -16.65 -14.60 -2.21
CA HIS A 192 -17.55 -13.87 -3.11
C HIS A 192 -16.75 -13.37 -4.32
N PRO A 193 -16.65 -14.15 -5.41
CA PRO A 193 -15.72 -13.89 -6.52
C PRO A 193 -15.91 -12.54 -7.24
N TRP A 194 -17.06 -11.89 -7.05
CA TRP A 194 -17.36 -10.58 -7.59
C TRP A 194 -16.78 -9.43 -6.77
N MET A 195 -16.45 -9.64 -5.49
CA MET A 195 -15.88 -8.61 -4.64
C MET A 195 -14.41 -8.41 -5.00
N LYS A 196 -14.14 -7.25 -5.60
CA LYS A 196 -12.82 -6.83 -6.02
C LYS A 196 -12.69 -5.33 -5.80
N MET A 197 -11.53 -4.89 -5.37
CA MET A 197 -11.16 -3.48 -5.29
C MET A 197 -9.67 -3.32 -5.54
N TYR A 198 -9.19 -2.08 -5.47
CA TYR A 198 -7.79 -1.74 -5.61
C TYR A 198 -7.33 -0.81 -4.48
N ILE A 199 -6.16 -1.11 -3.94
CA ILE A 199 -5.45 -0.23 -3.02
C ILE A 199 -4.28 0.40 -3.76
N ASN A 200 -4.11 1.71 -3.63
CA ASN A 200 -2.99 2.45 -4.19
C ASN A 200 -2.17 3.01 -3.04
N VAL A 201 -1.05 2.37 -2.79
CA VAL A 201 -0.12 2.71 -1.72
C VAL A 201 0.88 3.71 -2.28
N VAL A 202 0.96 4.91 -1.74
CA VAL A 202 1.83 6.00 -2.23
C VAL A 202 2.74 6.55 -1.15
N LYS A 203 3.84 7.19 -1.57
CA LYS A 203 4.81 7.82 -0.64
C LYS A 203 4.40 9.19 -0.10
N SER A 204 3.39 9.83 -0.68
CA SER A 204 3.00 11.20 -0.34
C SER A 204 1.48 11.34 -0.19
N PRO A 205 0.99 12.38 0.52
CA PRO A 205 -0.45 12.62 0.67
C PRO A 205 -1.09 13.23 -0.58
N PHE A 206 -0.32 13.45 -1.65
CA PHE A 206 -0.77 14.16 -2.85
C PHE A 206 -1.40 13.19 -3.85
N TYR A 207 -2.60 12.75 -3.52
CA TYR A 207 -3.42 11.91 -4.36
C TYR A 207 -4.91 12.19 -4.17
N ALA A 208 -5.72 11.73 -5.11
CA ALA A 208 -7.16 11.75 -5.08
C ALA A 208 -7.73 10.56 -5.85
N VAL A 209 -9.00 10.23 -5.62
CA VAL A 209 -9.78 9.31 -6.44
C VAL A 209 -10.93 10.09 -7.05
N THR A 210 -11.18 9.92 -8.35
CA THR A 210 -12.29 10.62 -8.98
C THR A 210 -13.64 10.14 -8.47
N ASP A 211 -14.53 11.09 -8.23
CA ASP A 211 -15.91 10.82 -7.85
C ASP A 211 -16.78 10.40 -9.06
N ALA A 212 -18.09 10.25 -8.84
CA ALA A 212 -19.06 9.88 -9.88
C ALA A 212 -19.16 10.90 -11.03
N ASP A 213 -18.80 12.17 -10.79
CA ASP A 213 -18.71 13.23 -11.79
C ASP A 213 -17.30 13.30 -12.42
N GLY A 214 -16.43 12.35 -12.11
CA GLY A 214 -15.05 12.31 -12.59
C GLY A 214 -14.15 13.38 -11.98
N LYS A 215 -14.59 14.08 -10.92
CA LYS A 215 -13.84 15.20 -10.34
C LYS A 215 -12.80 14.71 -9.34
N PHE A 216 -11.66 15.40 -9.32
CA PHE A 216 -10.62 15.20 -8.31
C PHE A 216 -10.04 16.54 -7.86
N GLU A 217 -9.41 16.53 -6.68
CA GLU A 217 -8.71 17.69 -6.13
C GLU A 217 -7.53 17.23 -5.27
N ILE A 218 -6.34 17.78 -5.53
CA ILE A 218 -5.11 17.58 -4.77
C ILE A 218 -4.65 18.94 -4.25
N LYS A 219 -4.58 19.08 -2.93
CA LYS A 219 -4.21 20.31 -2.23
C LYS A 219 -2.84 20.20 -1.58
N GLY A 220 -2.23 21.35 -1.30
CA GLY A 220 -1.03 21.42 -0.45
C GLY A 220 0.28 21.21 -1.19
N LEU A 221 0.27 21.25 -2.53
CA LEU A 221 1.46 21.04 -3.34
C LEU A 221 2.36 22.28 -3.27
N PRO A 222 3.66 22.16 -2.94
CA PRO A 222 4.59 23.27 -3.07
C PRO A 222 4.67 23.77 -4.53
N PRO A 223 5.12 25.00 -4.78
CA PRO A 223 5.45 25.44 -6.13
C PRO A 223 6.53 24.53 -6.75
N GLY A 224 6.37 24.18 -8.03
CA GLY A 224 7.28 23.28 -8.71
C GLY A 224 6.69 22.62 -9.96
N ASP A 225 7.51 21.80 -10.59
CA ASP A 225 7.14 20.97 -11.74
C ASP A 225 6.86 19.54 -11.26
N TYR A 226 5.71 19.00 -11.67
CA TYR A 226 5.23 17.68 -11.27
C TYR A 226 4.80 16.86 -12.47
N THR A 227 4.88 15.54 -12.31
CA THR A 227 4.15 14.59 -13.17
C THR A 227 2.99 14.02 -12.35
N LEU A 228 1.77 14.23 -12.82
CA LEU A 228 0.57 13.59 -12.31
C LEU A 228 0.30 12.33 -13.11
N ALA A 229 0.03 11.23 -12.42
CA ALA A 229 -0.41 10.01 -13.06
C ALA A 229 -1.90 9.77 -12.77
N PHE A 230 -2.65 9.47 -13.82
CA PHE A 230 -4.05 9.10 -13.82
C PHE A 230 -4.13 7.60 -14.10
N VAL A 231 -4.61 6.82 -13.15
CA VAL A 231 -4.56 5.36 -13.19
C VAL A 231 -5.96 4.77 -13.04
N HIS A 232 -6.34 3.91 -13.98
CA HIS A 232 -7.63 3.22 -13.99
C HIS A 232 -7.45 1.74 -14.27
N GLU A 233 -8.16 0.88 -13.53
CA GLU A 233 -7.93 -0.57 -13.56
C GLU A 233 -8.10 -1.25 -14.95
N LYS A 234 -8.92 -0.66 -15.81
CA LYS A 234 -9.18 -1.15 -17.18
C LYS A 234 -8.51 -0.34 -18.27
N LEU A 235 -8.25 0.94 -18.02
CA LEU A 235 -7.88 1.89 -19.06
C LEU A 235 -6.40 2.28 -18.97
N GLY A 236 -5.68 1.71 -18.01
CA GLY A 236 -4.24 1.89 -17.85
C GLY A 236 -3.89 3.16 -17.12
N GLU A 237 -2.71 3.69 -17.45
CA GLU A 237 -2.12 4.87 -16.84
C GLU A 237 -1.82 5.93 -17.90
N LYS A 238 -2.01 7.20 -17.52
CA LYS A 238 -1.61 8.37 -18.29
C LYS A 238 -0.88 9.36 -17.41
N ASP A 239 0.16 9.98 -17.95
CA ASP A 239 0.99 10.95 -17.25
C ASP A 239 0.81 12.35 -17.84
N GLU A 240 0.56 13.33 -16.97
CA GLU A 240 0.44 14.73 -17.33
C GLU A 240 1.45 15.58 -16.56
N LYS A 241 2.14 16.48 -17.27
CA LYS A 241 3.10 17.41 -16.65
C LYS A 241 2.41 18.70 -16.24
N VAL A 242 2.66 19.15 -15.01
CA VAL A 242 2.08 20.38 -14.48
C VAL A 242 3.15 21.23 -13.78
N THR A 243 3.18 22.51 -14.10
CA THR A 243 3.97 23.52 -13.38
C THR A 243 3.03 24.31 -12.48
N LEU A 244 3.34 24.40 -11.20
CA LEU A 244 2.57 25.12 -10.18
C LEU A 244 3.35 26.32 -9.66
N ALA A 245 2.73 27.50 -9.75
CA ALA A 245 3.22 28.70 -9.08
C ALA A 245 2.77 28.74 -7.60
N ALA A 246 3.31 29.69 -6.83
CA ALA A 246 2.85 29.92 -5.46
C ALA A 246 1.36 30.29 -5.43
N LYS A 247 0.59 29.60 -4.58
CA LYS A 247 -0.86 29.76 -4.42
C LYS A 247 -1.67 29.49 -5.70
N ASP A 248 -1.11 28.76 -6.65
CA ASP A 248 -1.79 28.45 -7.91
C ASP A 248 -3.02 27.55 -7.68
N ASN A 249 -4.03 27.70 -8.52
CA ASN A 249 -5.17 26.79 -8.61
C ASN A 249 -5.29 26.34 -10.06
N LYS A 250 -4.70 25.17 -10.34
CA LYS A 250 -4.51 24.67 -11.69
C LYS A 250 -5.58 23.65 -12.04
N THR A 251 -6.24 23.86 -13.18
CA THR A 251 -7.11 22.84 -13.77
C THR A 251 -6.31 21.90 -14.68
N VAL A 252 -6.43 20.59 -14.44
CA VAL A 252 -5.86 19.53 -15.29
C VAL A 252 -6.96 18.50 -15.57
N ASP A 253 -7.49 18.51 -16.77
CA ASP A 253 -8.46 17.52 -17.24
C ASP A 253 -7.74 16.39 -17.99
N GLU A 254 -8.28 15.17 -17.90
CA GLU A 254 -7.77 14.00 -18.63
C GLU A 254 -8.94 13.26 -19.27
N THR A 255 -8.73 12.57 -20.39
CA THR A 255 -9.76 11.80 -21.10
C THR A 255 -9.25 10.41 -21.44
N PHE A 256 -9.88 9.36 -20.90
CA PHE A 256 -9.59 7.99 -21.30
C PHE A 256 -10.44 7.56 -22.50
N LYS A 257 -9.84 6.69 -23.33
CA LYS A 257 -10.50 6.01 -24.44
C LYS A 257 -10.49 4.50 -24.18
N PRO A 258 -11.51 3.76 -24.62
CA PRO A 258 -11.59 2.30 -24.49
C PRO A 258 -10.52 1.56 -25.31
#